data_AF-A0A6F8SNX9-F1
#
_entry.id   AF-A0A6F8SNX9-F1
#
_cell.length_a   1.000
_cell.length_b   1.000
_cell.length_c   1.000
_cell.angle_alpha   90.00
_cell.angle_beta   90.00
_cell.angle_gamma   90.00
#
_symmetry.space_group_name_H-M   'P 1'
#
loop_
_entity.id
_entity.type
_entity.pdbx_description
1 polymer ?
#
loop_
_entity_poly.entity_id
_entity_poly.type
_entity_poly.pdbx_seq_one_letter_code
_entity_poly.pdbx_strand_id
1 'polypeptide(L)'
;MISQNIATLRRLNELTQEELAARLGVSRQTVAKWEAAESMPDLVNAQALAALFGVTLDNLVTHSEEAAGFPVPSRGKHIFGIVRMGERGQIVIPKKARDIFDLTVGSELLVLGDESQGIALQKVEDAEVMLEAYGRAIEQRQIPVPPATARHQGGSSS
;
A
#
# COMPACT_ATOMS: atom_id res chain seq x y z
N MET A 1 7.71 0.54 -19.04
CA MET A 1 6.64 0.31 -18.04
C MET A 1 6.89 -0.98 -17.27
N ILE A 2 6.47 -2.16 -17.73
CA ILE A 2 6.67 -3.41 -16.97
C ILE A 2 8.15 -3.75 -16.67
N SER A 3 9.08 -3.53 -17.62
CA SER A 3 10.52 -3.77 -17.44
C SER A 3 11.11 -2.95 -16.29
N GLN A 4 10.74 -1.66 -16.22
CA GLN A 4 11.10 -0.75 -15.13
C GLN A 4 10.47 -1.21 -13.81
N ASN A 5 9.18 -1.57 -13.82
CA ASN A 5 8.49 -2.04 -12.60
C ASN A 5 9.14 -3.30 -12.03
N ILE A 6 9.53 -4.27 -12.87
CA ILE A 6 10.26 -5.47 -12.44
C ILE A 6 11.59 -5.08 -11.78
N ALA A 7 12.38 -4.20 -12.42
CA ALA A 7 13.66 -3.77 -11.89
C ALA A 7 13.51 -3.01 -10.56
N THR A 8 12.54 -2.10 -10.46
CA THR A 8 12.25 -1.33 -9.24
C THR A 8 11.81 -2.27 -8.12
N LEU A 9 10.81 -3.12 -8.35
CA LEU A 9 10.29 -4.04 -7.34
C LEU A 9 11.35 -5.05 -6.87
N ARG A 10 12.19 -5.55 -7.79
CA ARG A 10 13.33 -6.40 -7.44
C ARG A 10 14.29 -5.70 -6.48
N ARG A 11 14.67 -4.46 -6.78
CA ARG A 11 15.59 -3.66 -5.95
C ARG A 11 14.98 -3.32 -4.59
N LEU A 12 13.68 -3.00 -4.54
CA LEU A 12 12.96 -2.75 -3.29
C LEU A 12 12.88 -3.98 -2.38
N ASN A 13 12.94 -5.18 -2.97
CA ASN A 13 13.01 -6.45 -2.24
C ASN A 13 14.46 -6.92 -2.03
N GLU A 14 15.45 -6.08 -2.34
CA GLU A 14 16.88 -6.35 -2.17
C GLU A 14 17.38 -7.61 -2.92
N LEU A 15 16.69 -8.01 -3.99
CA LEU A 15 17.04 -9.20 -4.76
C LEU A 15 18.02 -8.90 -5.89
N THR A 16 18.96 -9.79 -6.14
CA THR A 16 19.73 -9.85 -7.38
C THR A 16 18.89 -10.42 -8.52
N GLN A 17 19.32 -10.21 -9.78
CA GLN A 17 18.66 -10.84 -10.94
C GLN A 17 18.72 -12.36 -10.86
N GLU A 18 19.77 -12.92 -10.27
CA GLU A 18 19.97 -14.35 -10.12
C GLU A 18 19.04 -14.95 -9.07
N GLU A 19 18.88 -14.29 -7.93
CA GLU A 19 17.91 -14.70 -6.90
C GLU A 19 16.47 -14.59 -7.39
N LEU A 20 16.13 -13.53 -8.13
CA LEU A 20 14.80 -13.41 -8.73
C LEU A 20 14.55 -14.53 -9.73
N ALA A 21 15.52 -14.83 -10.59
CA ALA A 21 15.42 -15.91 -11.56
C ALA A 21 15.25 -17.28 -10.89
N ALA A 22 16.02 -17.54 -9.82
CA ALA A 22 15.91 -18.76 -9.03
C ALA A 22 14.51 -18.92 -8.39
N ARG A 23 13.94 -17.83 -7.84
CA ARG A 23 12.58 -17.86 -7.27
C ARG A 23 11.48 -18.09 -8.30
N LEU A 24 11.70 -17.68 -9.55
CA LEU A 24 10.74 -17.84 -10.64
C LEU A 24 10.96 -19.11 -11.47
N GLY A 25 12.03 -19.87 -11.21
CA GLY A 25 12.37 -21.06 -11.98
C GLY A 25 12.79 -20.75 -13.42
N VAL A 26 13.36 -19.57 -13.67
CA VAL A 26 13.84 -19.13 -14.99
C VAL A 26 15.35 -18.86 -14.96
N SER A 27 15.96 -18.62 -16.13
CA SER A 27 17.38 -18.25 -16.19
C SER A 27 17.61 -16.80 -15.76
N ARG A 28 18.78 -16.49 -15.19
CA ARG A 28 19.21 -15.09 -14.93
C ARG A 28 19.11 -14.23 -16.19
N GLN A 29 19.48 -14.79 -17.35
CA GLN A 29 19.42 -14.08 -18.63
C GLN A 29 17.99 -13.71 -19.03
N THR A 30 17.01 -14.55 -18.70
CA THR A 30 15.58 -14.27 -18.91
C THR A 30 15.16 -13.01 -18.14
N VAL A 31 15.49 -12.94 -16.85
CA VAL A 31 15.21 -11.76 -16.01
C VAL A 31 15.92 -10.51 -16.54
N ALA A 32 17.20 -10.64 -16.94
CA ALA A 32 17.95 -9.52 -17.50
C ALA A 32 17.30 -8.96 -18.77
N LYS A 33 16.81 -9.83 -19.66
CA LYS A 33 16.07 -9.42 -20.88
C LYS A 33 14.74 -8.74 -20.56
N TRP A 34 14.03 -9.19 -19.52
CA TRP A 34 12.80 -8.53 -19.07
C TRP A 34 13.09 -7.11 -18.56
N GLU A 35 14.12 -6.93 -17.72
CA GLU A 35 14.51 -5.62 -17.19
C GLU A 35 15.04 -4.68 -18.28
N ALA A 36 15.71 -5.22 -19.31
CA ALA A 36 16.20 -4.47 -20.46
C ALA A 36 15.12 -4.18 -21.53
N ALA A 37 13.87 -4.63 -21.32
CA ALA A 37 12.78 -4.56 -22.29
C ALA A 37 13.06 -5.27 -23.64
N GLU A 38 14.03 -6.19 -23.67
CA GLU A 38 14.34 -7.01 -24.86
C GLU A 38 13.34 -8.15 -25.06
N SER A 39 12.67 -8.57 -23.97
CA SER A 39 11.58 -9.56 -24.03
C SER A 39 10.57 -9.27 -22.92
N MET A 40 9.39 -9.88 -23.03
CA MET A 40 8.32 -9.76 -22.06
C MET A 40 8.15 -11.08 -21.29
N PRO A 41 7.87 -11.03 -19.98
CA PRO A 41 7.39 -12.22 -19.28
C PRO A 41 6.05 -12.65 -19.89
N ASP A 42 5.86 -13.96 -20.06
CA ASP A 42 4.54 -14.51 -20.38
C ASP A 42 3.56 -14.32 -19.21
N LEU A 43 2.30 -14.69 -19.42
CA LEU A 43 1.27 -14.52 -18.40
C LEU A 43 1.59 -15.27 -17.09
N VAL A 44 2.19 -16.46 -17.19
CA VAL A 44 2.52 -17.29 -16.02
C VAL A 44 3.61 -16.61 -15.19
N ASN A 45 4.68 -16.16 -15.83
CA ASN A 45 5.77 -15.45 -15.17
C ASN A 45 5.33 -14.08 -14.65
N ALA A 46 4.47 -13.36 -15.38
CA ALA A 46 3.92 -12.10 -14.92
C ALA A 46 3.05 -12.26 -13.67
N GLN A 47 2.24 -13.32 -13.59
CA GLN A 47 1.49 -13.67 -12.39
C GLN A 47 2.41 -14.04 -11.22
N ALA A 48 3.46 -14.83 -11.47
CA ALA A 48 4.44 -15.20 -10.46
C ALA A 48 5.20 -13.98 -9.92
N LEU A 49 5.61 -13.06 -10.79
CA LEU A 49 6.22 -11.78 -10.42
C LEU A 49 5.29 -10.95 -9.54
N ALA A 50 4.03 -10.79 -9.94
CA ALA A 50 3.04 -10.03 -9.18
C ALA A 50 2.81 -10.63 -7.78
N ALA A 51 2.71 -11.96 -7.70
CA ALA A 51 2.59 -12.68 -6.43
C ALA A 51 3.83 -12.51 -5.55
N LEU A 52 5.03 -12.68 -6.13
CA LEU A 52 6.30 -12.58 -5.41
C LEU A 52 6.53 -11.18 -4.83
N PHE A 53 6.22 -10.13 -5.59
CA PHE A 53 6.36 -8.75 -5.14
C PHE A 53 5.18 -8.23 -4.33
N GLY A 54 4.11 -9.03 -4.17
CA GLY A 54 2.92 -8.61 -3.46
C GLY A 54 2.24 -7.40 -4.10
N VAL A 55 2.17 -7.33 -5.43
CA VAL A 55 1.45 -6.29 -6.20
C VAL A 55 0.35 -6.93 -7.04
N THR A 56 -0.55 -6.15 -7.62
CA THR A 56 -1.50 -6.68 -8.62
C THR A 56 -0.81 -6.83 -9.98
N LEU A 57 -1.30 -7.77 -10.80
CA LEU A 57 -0.80 -7.90 -12.18
C LEU A 57 -1.02 -6.61 -12.98
N ASP A 58 -2.16 -5.95 -12.78
CA ASP A 58 -2.45 -4.65 -13.40
C ASP A 58 -1.37 -3.62 -13.04
N ASN A 59 -1.09 -3.43 -11.74
CA ASN A 59 -0.04 -2.51 -11.29
C ASN A 59 1.35 -2.88 -11.84
N LEU A 60 1.68 -4.17 -11.90
CA LEU A 60 2.95 -4.61 -12.46
C LEU A 60 3.10 -4.21 -13.94
N VAL A 61 2.03 -4.30 -14.72
CA VAL A 61 2.05 -4.08 -16.18
C VAL A 61 1.86 -2.61 -16.54
N THR A 62 0.94 -1.90 -15.88
CA THR A 62 0.43 -0.59 -16.31
C THR A 62 0.96 0.59 -15.49
N HIS A 63 1.54 0.35 -14.30
CA HIS A 63 2.05 1.44 -13.47
C HIS A 63 3.24 2.13 -14.13
N SER A 64 3.22 3.47 -14.12
CA SER A 64 4.34 4.32 -14.53
C SER A 64 4.72 5.22 -13.35
N GLU A 65 5.86 4.93 -12.73
CA GLU A 65 6.35 5.70 -11.59
C GLU A 65 6.70 7.15 -11.98
N GLU A 66 7.22 7.38 -13.19
CA GLU A 66 7.51 8.72 -13.72
C GLU A 66 6.23 9.59 -13.83
N ALA A 67 5.11 8.99 -14.24
CA ALA A 67 3.85 9.70 -14.36
C ALA A 67 3.10 9.81 -13.02
N ALA A 68 3.20 8.79 -12.17
CA ALA A 68 2.51 8.75 -10.90
C ALA A 68 3.23 9.58 -9.82
N GLY A 69 4.56 9.64 -9.83
CA GLY A 69 5.37 10.26 -8.78
C GLY A 69 5.55 9.41 -7.53
N PHE A 70 5.14 8.13 -7.58
CA PHE A 70 5.19 7.20 -6.45
C PHE A 70 5.50 5.76 -6.92
N PRO A 71 6.09 4.91 -6.06
CA PRO A 71 6.38 3.52 -6.41
C PRO A 71 5.11 2.69 -6.59
N VAL A 72 5.26 1.51 -7.20
CA VAL A 72 4.15 0.56 -7.41
C VAL A 72 3.52 0.20 -6.06
N PRO A 73 2.21 0.44 -5.85
CA PRO A 73 1.59 0.14 -4.57
C PRO A 73 1.44 -1.38 -4.39
N SER A 74 1.64 -1.82 -3.14
CA SER A 74 1.41 -3.21 -2.74
C SER A 74 -0.07 -3.58 -2.87
N ARG A 75 -0.34 -4.88 -2.93
CA ARG A 75 -1.67 -5.46 -3.12
C ARG A 75 -2.62 -4.96 -2.03
N GLY A 76 -3.80 -4.51 -2.45
CA GLY A 76 -4.81 -3.92 -1.57
C GLY A 76 -4.52 -2.48 -1.15
N LYS A 77 -3.33 -1.94 -1.44
CA LYS A 77 -3.03 -0.52 -1.25
C LYS A 77 -3.21 0.23 -2.57
N HIS A 78 -3.70 1.47 -2.47
CA HIS A 78 -4.02 2.29 -3.62
C HIS A 78 -3.50 3.71 -3.41
N ILE A 79 -2.99 4.30 -4.49
CA ILE A 79 -2.68 5.73 -4.57
C ILE A 79 -3.63 6.32 -5.61
N PHE A 80 -4.45 7.29 -5.19
CA PHE A 80 -5.46 7.91 -6.06
C PHE A 80 -5.01 9.26 -6.64
N GLY A 81 -3.74 9.60 -6.47
CA GLY A 81 -3.14 10.86 -6.89
C GLY A 81 -3.21 11.95 -5.82
N ILE A 82 -2.65 13.12 -6.15
CA ILE A 82 -2.67 14.30 -5.28
C ILE A 82 -3.99 15.03 -5.48
N VAL A 83 -4.73 15.28 -4.39
CA VAL A 83 -5.93 16.12 -4.39
C VAL A 83 -5.61 17.47 -3.77
N ARG A 84 -6.27 18.53 -4.25
CA ARG A 84 -6.12 19.89 -3.70
C ARG A 84 -7.24 20.19 -2.70
N MET A 85 -6.87 20.92 -1.65
CA MET A 85 -7.81 21.53 -0.71
C MET A 85 -8.57 22.65 -1.40
N GLY A 86 -9.90 22.64 -1.32
CA GLY A 86 -10.75 23.75 -1.74
C GLY A 86 -10.75 24.87 -0.70
N GLU A 87 -11.33 26.02 -1.07
CA GLU A 87 -11.34 27.25 -0.26
C GLU A 87 -11.95 27.10 1.14
N ARG A 88 -12.79 26.09 1.34
CA ARG A 88 -13.47 25.79 2.60
C ARG A 88 -12.92 24.56 3.31
N GLY A 89 -11.67 24.18 3.05
CA GLY A 89 -11.07 22.98 3.61
C GLY A 89 -11.64 21.67 3.04
N GLN A 90 -12.27 21.73 1.87
CA GLN A 90 -12.94 20.58 1.25
C GLN A 90 -11.94 19.79 0.41
N ILE A 91 -11.99 18.46 0.48
CA ILE A 91 -11.31 17.58 -0.47
C ILE A 91 -12.33 16.79 -1.27
N VAL A 92 -12.08 16.62 -2.57
CA VAL A 92 -12.90 15.77 -3.43
C VAL A 92 -12.29 14.38 -3.44
N ILE A 93 -13.04 13.38 -2.94
CA ILE A 93 -12.60 12.00 -2.98
C ILE A 93 -12.66 11.49 -4.43
N PRO A 94 -11.53 11.04 -5.02
CA PRO A 94 -11.49 10.57 -6.40
C PRO A 94 -12.50 9.46 -6.66
N LYS A 95 -13.11 9.45 -7.85
CA LYS A 95 -14.15 8.47 -8.21
C LYS A 95 -13.69 7.02 -7.98
N LYS A 96 -12.47 6.68 -8.40
CA LYS A 96 -11.90 5.34 -8.21
C LYS A 96 -11.80 4.95 -6.73
N ALA A 97 -11.49 5.89 -5.83
CA ALA A 97 -11.48 5.62 -4.39
C ALA A 97 -12.89 5.36 -3.87
N ARG A 98 -13.87 6.15 -4.32
CA ARG A 98 -15.28 5.95 -3.96
C ARG A 98 -15.80 4.60 -4.41
N ASP A 99 -15.47 4.19 -5.64
CA ASP A 99 -15.92 2.91 -6.20
C ASP A 99 -15.26 1.72 -5.47
N ILE A 100 -13.98 1.82 -5.08
CA ILE A 100 -13.25 0.74 -4.40
C ILE A 100 -13.66 0.59 -2.93
N PHE A 101 -13.89 1.70 -2.24
CA PHE A 101 -14.22 1.71 -0.80
C PHE A 101 -15.71 1.90 -0.53
N ASP A 102 -16.56 1.77 -1.55
CA ASP A 102 -18.01 1.91 -1.45
C ASP A 102 -18.45 3.20 -0.71
N LEU A 103 -17.83 4.33 -1.10
CA LEU A 103 -18.11 5.64 -0.52
C LEU A 103 -19.23 6.32 -1.31
N THR A 104 -20.45 6.16 -0.83
CA THR A 104 -21.66 6.70 -1.44
C THR A 104 -22.11 8.02 -0.81
N VAL A 105 -23.09 8.68 -1.42
CA VAL A 105 -23.74 9.84 -0.79
C VAL A 105 -24.38 9.40 0.53
N GLY A 106 -24.05 10.11 1.60
CA GLY A 106 -24.51 9.76 2.95
C GLY A 106 -23.57 8.84 3.73
N SER A 107 -22.49 8.32 3.13
CA SER A 107 -21.46 7.60 3.89
C SER A 107 -20.83 8.51 4.93
N GLU A 108 -20.77 8.04 6.17
CA GLU A 108 -20.09 8.73 7.26
C GLU A 108 -18.62 8.31 7.34
N LEU A 109 -17.74 9.30 7.44
CA LEU A 109 -16.31 9.10 7.56
C LEU A 109 -15.82 9.67 8.90
N LEU A 110 -15.16 8.83 9.68
CA LEU A 110 -14.38 9.23 10.84
C LEU A 110 -13.10 9.92 10.36
N VAL A 111 -12.87 11.15 10.85
CA VAL A 111 -11.64 11.91 10.60
C VAL A 111 -10.71 11.74 11.80
N LEU A 112 -9.52 11.18 11.56
CA LEU A 112 -8.49 10.94 12.56
C LEU A 112 -7.29 11.84 12.28
N GLY A 113 -6.58 12.28 13.32
CA GLY A 113 -5.41 13.15 13.19
C GLY A 113 -4.32 12.80 14.18
N ASP A 114 -3.08 12.86 13.71
CA ASP A 114 -1.84 12.78 14.48
C ASP A 114 -0.94 13.93 14.02
N GLU A 115 -0.45 14.76 14.94
CA GLU A 115 0.34 15.96 14.60
C GLU A 115 1.65 15.64 13.85
N SER A 116 2.19 14.44 14.03
CA SER A 116 3.42 13.97 13.38
C SER A 116 3.18 13.21 12.07
N GLN A 117 1.98 12.64 11.88
CA GLN A 117 1.68 11.75 10.73
C GLN A 117 0.63 12.32 9.75
N GLY A 118 -0.18 13.29 10.18
CA GLY A 118 -1.23 13.91 9.38
C GLY A 118 -2.63 13.38 9.68
N ILE A 119 -3.49 13.34 8.66
CA ILE A 119 -4.92 13.02 8.79
C ILE A 119 -5.22 11.69 8.09
N ALA A 120 -6.09 10.88 8.68
CA ALA A 120 -6.66 9.68 8.07
C ALA A 120 -8.19 9.76 8.04
N LEU A 121 -8.78 9.09 7.03
CA LEU A 121 -10.23 8.94 6.90
C LEU A 121 -10.57 7.45 6.96
N GLN A 122 -11.58 7.10 7.74
CA GLN A 122 -12.07 5.73 7.85
C GLN A 122 -13.60 5.71 7.84
N LYS A 123 -14.21 4.75 7.14
CA LYS A 123 -15.67 4.60 7.18
C LYS A 123 -16.11 4.24 8.59
N VAL A 124 -17.15 4.93 9.10
CA VAL A 124 -17.61 4.72 10.48
C VAL A 124 -18.04 3.27 10.71
N GLU A 125 -18.81 2.69 9.78
CA GLU A 125 -19.26 1.29 9.81
C GLU A 125 -18.08 0.30 9.97
N ASP A 126 -17.01 0.50 9.22
CA ASP A 126 -15.82 -0.38 9.29
C ASP A 126 -15.07 -0.21 10.62
N ALA A 127 -15.04 1.01 11.17
CA ALA A 127 -14.43 1.29 12.46
C ALA A 127 -15.22 0.66 13.61
N GLU A 128 -16.55 0.68 13.56
CA GLU A 128 -17.42 0.03 14.54
C GLU A 128 -17.20 -1.48 14.54
N VAL A 129 -17.22 -2.12 13.38
CA VAL A 129 -16.95 -3.56 13.24
C VAL A 129 -15.58 -3.92 13.82
N MET A 130 -14.56 -3.10 13.55
CA MET A 130 -13.22 -3.30 14.10
C MET A 130 -13.20 -3.17 15.63
N LEU A 131 -13.84 -2.14 16.19
CA LEU A 131 -13.87 -1.89 17.63
C LEU A 131 -14.65 -2.98 18.38
N GLU A 132 -15.75 -3.47 17.82
CA GLU A 132 -16.47 -4.62 18.37
C GLU A 132 -15.64 -5.89 18.34
N ALA A 133 -14.98 -6.18 17.20
CA ALA A 133 -14.10 -7.32 17.07
C ALA A 133 -12.95 -7.25 18.07
N TYR A 134 -12.37 -6.07 18.26
CA TYR A 134 -11.32 -5.81 19.24
C TYR A 134 -11.81 -5.97 20.68
N GLY A 135 -12.99 -5.44 21.02
CA GLY A 135 -13.62 -5.62 22.33
C GLY A 135 -13.81 -7.09 22.68
N ARG A 136 -14.36 -7.88 21.74
CA ARG A 136 -14.48 -9.34 21.87
C ARG A 136 -13.12 -10.03 22.06
N ALA A 137 -12.10 -9.62 21.31
CA ALA A 137 -10.75 -10.20 21.41
C ALA A 137 -10.06 -9.90 22.76
N ILE A 138 -10.28 -8.71 23.32
CA ILE A 138 -9.78 -8.35 24.67
C ILE A 138 -10.44 -9.22 25.73
N GLU A 139 -11.76 -9.37 25.68
CA GLU A 139 -12.52 -10.18 26.63
C GLU A 139 -12.08 -11.65 26.64
N GLN A 140 -11.64 -12.17 25.48
CA GLN A 140 -11.17 -13.54 25.30
C GLN A 140 -9.67 -13.76 25.61
N ARG A 141 -8.93 -12.69 25.97
CA ARG A 141 -7.49 -12.65 26.32
C ARG A 141 -6.59 -13.61 25.53
N GLN A 142 -6.09 -13.13 24.39
CA GLN A 142 -4.78 -13.57 23.87
C GLN A 142 -4.03 -12.53 23.01
N ILE A 143 -4.19 -11.23 23.29
CA ILE A 143 -3.35 -10.18 22.67
C ILE A 143 -2.78 -9.27 23.77
N PRO A 144 -1.46 -9.07 23.84
CA PRO A 144 -0.86 -8.17 24.81
C PRO A 144 -1.24 -6.72 24.45
N VAL A 145 -1.79 -6.00 25.43
CA VAL A 145 -2.01 -4.55 25.32
C VAL A 145 -0.63 -3.90 25.17
N PRO A 146 -0.36 -3.13 24.10
CA PRO A 146 0.92 -2.42 23.99
C PRO A 146 1.04 -1.46 25.18
N PRO A 147 2.19 -1.39 25.85
CA PRO A 147 2.35 -0.53 27.01
C PRO A 147 2.04 0.90 26.59
N ALA A 148 1.21 1.58 27.39
CA ALA A 148 0.94 3.00 27.21
C ALA A 148 2.29 3.71 27.12
N THR A 149 2.55 4.39 25.99
CA THR A 149 3.75 5.21 25.83
C THR A 149 3.81 6.15 27.02
N ALA A 150 4.88 5.99 27.81
CA ALA A 150 5.08 6.76 29.01
C ALA A 150 5.01 8.24 28.63
N ARG A 151 4.00 8.95 29.14
CA ARG A 151 3.99 10.41 29.13
C ARG A 151 5.35 10.84 29.65
N HIS A 152 6.12 11.54 28.83
CA HIS A 152 7.29 12.27 29.30
C HIS A 152 6.78 13.27 30.33
N GLN A 153 6.81 12.89 31.61
CA GLN A 153 6.87 13.84 32.70
C GLN A 153 8.22 14.51 32.58
N GLY A 154 8.27 15.60 31.80
CA GLY A 154 9.33 16.59 31.90
C GLY A 154 9.16 17.26 33.25
N GLY A 155 9.96 16.82 34.22
CA GLY A 155 10.03 17.39 35.55
C GLY A 155 10.40 18.87 35.49
N SER A 156 9.78 19.63 36.38
CA SER A 156 10.30 20.89 36.88
C SER A 156 11.58 20.67 37.69
N SER A 157 12.29 21.77 37.94
CA SER A 157 13.54 21.96 38.71
C SER A 157 14.79 21.99 37.81
N SER A 158 15.55 23.09 37.72
CA SER A 158 15.78 24.21 38.64
C SER A 158 16.00 25.54 37.92
#